data_AF-A0A7W6AQ48-F1
#
_entry.id   AF-A0A7W6AQ48-F1
#
_cell.length_a   1.000
_cell.length_b   1.000
_cell.length_c   1.000
_cell.angle_alpha   90.00
_cell.angle_beta   90.00
_cell.angle_gamma   90.00
#
_symmetry.space_group_name_H-M   'P 1'
#
loop_
_entity.id
_entity.type
_entity.pdbx_description
1 polymer ?
#
loop_
_entity_poly.entity_id
_entity_poly.type
_entity_poly.pdbx_seq_one_letter_code
_entity_poly.pdbx_strand_id
1 'polypeptide(L)' 'MINQSSAEAVYLEIGSRDIEDVTTCSDVDMKSANKDGRFVRKDGTPYPLPEVARS' A
#
# COMPACT_ATOMS: atom_id res chain seq x y z
N MET A 1 3.68 10.11 -7.11
CA MET A 1 4.43 11.18 -7.80
C MET A 1 5.70 10.56 -8.38
N ILE A 2 6.03 10.83 -9.64
CA ILE A 2 7.29 10.37 -10.25
C ILE A 2 8.14 11.62 -10.50
N ASN A 3 9.34 11.68 -9.93
CA ASN A 3 10.30 12.73 -10.25
C ASN A 3 10.88 12.45 -11.66
N GLN A 4 10.60 13.32 -12.62
CA GLN A 4 11.08 13.21 -14.02
C GLN A 4 12.34 14.04 -14.29
N SER A 5 12.95 14.66 -13.27
CA SER A 5 14.15 15.48 -13.40
C SER A 5 15.42 14.70 -13.07
N SER A 6 16.59 15.25 -13.43
CA SER A 6 17.90 14.73 -13.04
C SER A 6 18.39 15.27 -11.69
N ALA A 7 17.51 15.90 -10.91
CA ALA A 7 17.83 16.53 -9.63
C ALA A 7 16.90 16.01 -8.53
N GLU A 8 17.29 16.19 -7.27
CA GLU A 8 16.48 15.83 -6.12
C GLU A 8 15.24 16.74 -6.02
N ALA A 9 14.08 16.12 -5.77
CA ALA A 9 12.81 16.83 -5.54
C ALA A 9 12.38 16.59 -4.09
N VAL A 10 12.06 17.68 -3.38
CA VAL A 10 11.63 17.65 -1.98
C VAL A 10 10.14 17.98 -1.89
N TYR A 11 9.41 17.23 -1.09
CA TYR A 11 7.98 17.45 -0.84
C TYR A 11 7.61 17.09 0.60
N LEU A 12 6.62 17.81 1.14
CA LEU A 12 6.11 17.62 2.49
C LEU A 12 4.75 16.91 2.44
N GLU A 13 4.69 15.68 2.97
CA GLU A 13 3.42 15.01 3.26
C GLU A 13 3.01 15.28 4.71
N ILE A 14 1.75 15.62 4.93
CA ILE A 14 1.14 15.71 6.26
C ILE A 14 -0.10 14.83 6.26
N GLY A 15 -0.14 13.87 7.17
CA GLY A 15 -1.27 12.96 7.36
C GLY A 15 -1.52 12.69 8.85
N SER A 16 -2.78 12.46 9.21
CA SER A 16 -3.16 12.03 10.55
C SER A 16 -2.77 10.57 10.80
N ARG A 17 -2.49 10.22 12.06
CA ARG A 17 -2.32 8.82 12.47
C ARG A 17 -3.66 8.26 12.93
N ASP A 18 -4.46 7.76 12.00
CA ASP A 18 -5.71 7.06 12.29
C ASP A 18 -5.53 5.55 12.12
N ILE A 19 -6.03 4.79 13.10
CA ILE A 19 -5.94 3.33 13.12
C ILE A 19 -6.87 2.68 12.10
N GLU A 20 -7.96 3.36 11.72
CA GLU A 20 -8.91 2.86 10.72
C GLU A 20 -8.61 3.41 9.32
N ASP A 21 -7.45 4.04 9.11
CA ASP A 21 -7.05 4.57 7.81
C ASP A 21 -6.71 3.43 6.82
N VAL A 22 -7.12 3.63 5.57
CA VAL A 22 -7.06 2.63 4.49
C VAL A 22 -6.54 3.27 3.21
N THR A 23 -5.41 2.76 2.73
CA THR A 23 -4.85 3.15 1.43
C THR A 23 -5.33 2.19 0.36
N THR A 24 -5.99 2.70 -0.68
CA THR A 24 -6.43 1.92 -1.85
C THR A 24 -5.57 2.25 -3.06
N CYS A 25 -4.99 1.23 -3.70
CA CYS A 25 -4.22 1.42 -4.93
C CYS A 25 -5.18 1.53 -6.14
N SER A 26 -4.99 2.55 -6.99
CA SER A 26 -5.79 2.72 -8.21
C SER A 26 -5.48 1.63 -9.24
N ASP A 27 -4.20 1.33 -9.43
CA ASP A 27 -3.71 0.62 -10.62
C ASP A 27 -3.74 -0.91 -10.47
N VAL A 28 -3.83 -1.39 -9.23
CA VAL A 28 -3.87 -2.81 -8.90
C VAL A 28 -4.97 -3.09 -7.88
N ASP A 29 -5.45 -4.33 -7.85
CA ASP A 29 -6.45 -4.77 -6.87
C ASP A 29 -5.83 -4.95 -5.48
N MET A 30 -5.45 -3.85 -4.83
CA MET A 30 -4.78 -3.81 -3.53
C MET A 30 -5.33 -2.71 -2.64
N LYS A 31 -5.48 -3.02 -1.36
CA LYS A 31 -5.62 -2.04 -0.28
C LYS A 31 -4.77 -2.47 0.93
N SER A 32 -4.42 -1.50 1.77
CA SER A 32 -3.75 -1.71 3.05
C SER A 32 -4.50 -0.97 4.14
N ALA A 33 -4.81 -1.64 5.25
CA ALA A 33 -5.37 -1.00 6.43
C ALA A 33 -4.25 -0.81 7.48
N ASN A 34 -4.19 0.35 8.11
CA ASN A 34 -3.21 0.61 9.16
C ASN A 34 -3.40 -0.32 10.38
N LYS A 35 -4.64 -0.77 10.61
CA LYS A 35 -5.02 -1.62 11.73
C LYS A 35 -4.31 -2.98 11.80
N ASP A 36 -4.06 -3.60 10.64
CA ASP A 36 -3.53 -4.97 10.57
C ASP A 36 -2.19 -5.08 9.85
N GLY A 37 -1.71 -3.99 9.24
CA GLY A 37 -0.43 -3.94 8.54
C GLY A 37 -0.36 -4.89 7.34
N ARG A 38 -1.51 -5.31 6.80
CA ARG A 38 -1.58 -6.30 5.71
C ARG A 38 -2.05 -5.66 4.41
N PHE A 39 -1.47 -6.15 3.32
CA PHE A 39 -1.95 -5.89 1.96
C PHE A 39 -2.95 -6.98 1.57
N VAL A 40 -4.15 -6.57 1.17
CA VAL A 40 -5.24 -7.46 0.73
C VAL A 40 -5.83 -6.97 -0.58
N ARG A 41 -6.64 -7.81 -1.24
CA ARG A 41 -7.49 -7.37 -2.35
C ARG A 41 -8.50 -6.33 -1.89
N LYS A 42 -9.09 -5.57 -2.81
CA LYS A 42 -10.06 -4.52 -2.47
C LYS A 42 -11.31 -5.07 -1.79
N ASP A 43 -11.68 -6.31 -2.10
CA ASP A 43 -12.77 -7.04 -1.42
C ASP A 43 -12.39 -7.60 -0.03
N GLY A 44 -11.12 -7.51 0.36
CA GLY A 44 -10.59 -8.01 1.64
C GLY A 44 -10.02 -9.43 1.59
N THR A 45 -10.05 -10.10 0.44
CA THR A 45 -9.44 -11.43 0.31
C THR A 45 -7.90 -11.37 0.40
N PRO A 46 -7.25 -12.33 1.07
CA PRO A 46 -5.79 -12.37 1.13
C PRO A 46 -5.15 -12.61 -0.25
N TYR A 47 -3.97 -12.03 -0.46
CA TYR A 47 -3.13 -12.45 -1.58
C TYR A 47 -2.65 -13.89 -1.40
N PRO A 48 -2.52 -14.68 -2.48
CA PRO A 48 -1.99 -16.03 -2.38
C PRO A 48 -0.54 -15.99 -1.88
N LEU A 49 -0.21 -16.91 -0.97
CA LEU A 49 1.18 -17.14 -0.60
C LEU A 49 1.96 -17.65 -1.83
N PRO A 50 3.22 -17.23 -2.03
CA PRO A 50 4.07 -17.83 -3.05
C PRO A 50 4.13 -19.35 -2.83
N GLU A 51 4.07 -20.14 -3.90
CA GLU A 51 4.12 -21.61 -3.83
C GLU A 51 5.38 -22.14 -3.11
N VAL A 52 6.45 -21.34 -3.09
CA VAL A 52 7.73 -21.58 -2.40
C VAL A 52 7.63 -21.50 -0.87
N ALA A 53 6.58 -20.88 -0.31
CA ALA A 53 6.39 -20.75 1.14
C ALA A 53 5.63 -21.93 1.78
N ARG A 54 5.40 -23.02 1.02
CA ARG A 54 4.64 -24.21 1.47
C ARG A 54 5.52 -25.43 1.80
N SER A 55 6.85 -25.28 1.89
CA SER A 55 7.77 -26.34 2.31
C SER A 55 7.88 -26.45 3.83
#